data_AF-A0A524KJI2-F1
#
_entry.id   AF-A0A524KJI2-F1
#
_cell.length_a   1.000
_cell.length_b   1.000
_cell.length_c   1.000
_cell.angle_alpha   90.00
_cell.angle_beta   90.00
_cell.angle_gamma   90.00
#
_symmetry.space_group_name_H-M   'P 1'
#
loop_
_entity.id
_entity.type
_entity.pdbx_description
1 polymer ?
#
loop_
_entity_poly.entity_id
_entity_poly.type
_entity_poly.pdbx_seq_one_letter_code
_entity_poly.pdbx_strand_id
1 'polypeptide(L)'
;MQQRTQHEFSADDNETLIGLAEGLGRFSMMTGVVGLALAGLGIAALVTGGYGSVMTGPSLIVLGLVAMVGGGLFLRPRGSLTWITSSRGGDVTKLMDALHFLDSAHGVFRVLIAAFVLARLASFVLTRLG
;
A
#
# COMPACT_ATOMS: atom_id res chain seq x y z
N MET A 1 31.53 17.48 18.89
CA MET A 1 30.93 17.45 17.55
C MET A 1 31.03 16.03 17.03
N GLN A 2 29.93 15.27 17.03
CA GLN A 2 29.92 13.89 16.49
C GLN A 2 29.98 13.98 14.96
N GLN A 3 31.06 13.45 14.36
CA GLN A 3 31.13 13.20 12.92
C GLN A 3 30.00 12.20 12.57
N ARG A 4 28.94 12.66 11.89
CA ARG A 4 28.04 11.74 11.18
C ARG A 4 28.85 11.10 10.07
N THR A 5 29.03 9.78 10.13
CA THR A 5 29.56 8.97 9.05
C THR A 5 28.68 9.13 7.83
N GLN A 6 29.08 10.02 6.92
CA GLN A 6 28.54 10.07 5.57
C GLN A 6 29.00 8.79 4.86
N HIS A 7 28.08 7.88 4.59
CA HIS A 7 28.38 6.67 3.84
C HIS A 7 27.99 6.94 2.39
N GLU A 8 28.97 7.20 1.52
CA GLU A 8 28.69 7.30 0.10
C GLU A 8 28.22 5.93 -0.41
N PHE A 9 26.94 5.84 -0.76
CA PHE A 9 26.37 4.68 -1.45
C PHE A 9 27.14 4.44 -2.75
N SER A 10 27.48 3.17 -3.02
CA SER A 10 28.08 2.77 -4.29
C SER A 10 27.10 3.06 -5.44
N ALA A 11 27.63 3.11 -6.67
CA ALA A 11 26.80 3.23 -7.87
C ALA A 11 25.71 2.12 -7.94
N ASP A 12 26.08 0.89 -7.56
CA ASP A 12 25.18 -0.28 -7.51
C ASP A 12 24.09 -0.14 -6.43
N ASP A 13 24.41 0.46 -5.27
CA ASP A 13 23.45 0.68 -4.19
C ASP A 13 22.40 1.72 -4.62
N ASN A 14 22.84 2.77 -5.31
CA ASN A 14 21.94 3.78 -5.88
C ASN A 14 21.01 3.17 -6.94
N GLU A 15 21.52 2.30 -7.81
CA GLU A 15 20.69 1.63 -8.82
C GLU A 15 19.63 0.74 -8.17
N THR A 16 19.99 0.04 -7.09
CA THR A 16 19.06 -0.79 -6.30
C THR A 16 17.97 0.06 -5.62
N LEU A 17 18.33 1.20 -5.05
CA LEU A 17 17.38 2.13 -4.42
C LEU A 17 16.42 2.77 -5.41
N ILE A 18 16.91 3.11 -6.61
CA ILE A 18 16.08 3.61 -7.72
C ILE A 18 15.09 2.53 -8.14
N GLY A 19 15.55 1.29 -8.33
CA GLY A 19 14.69 0.16 -8.68
C GLY A 19 13.59 -0.11 -7.65
N LEU A 20 13.92 -0.02 -6.36
CA LEU A 20 12.95 -0.11 -5.26
C LEU A 20 11.92 1.03 -5.29
N ALA A 21 12.35 2.27 -5.51
CA ALA A 21 11.45 3.43 -5.59
C ALA A 21 10.51 3.33 -6.80
N GLU A 22 11.01 2.87 -7.96
CA GLU A 22 10.19 2.60 -9.14
C GLU A 22 9.21 1.45 -8.91
N GLY A 23 9.66 0.36 -8.31
CA GLY A 23 8.82 -0.79 -7.96
C GLY A 23 7.67 -0.39 -7.04
N LEU A 24 7.96 0.40 -6.00
CA LEU A 24 6.95 0.96 -5.10
C LEU A 24 5.99 1.91 -5.83
N GLY A 25 6.50 2.71 -6.76
CA GLY A 25 5.66 3.56 -7.62
C GLY A 25 4.69 2.76 -8.49
N ARG A 26 5.18 1.71 -9.15
CA ARG A 26 4.34 0.81 -9.97
C ARG A 26 3.32 0.07 -9.11
N PHE A 27 3.73 -0.45 -7.95
CA PHE A 27 2.85 -1.13 -7.02
C PHE A 27 1.74 -0.21 -6.50
N SER A 28 2.09 1.01 -6.07
CA SER A 28 1.14 2.04 -5.61
C SER A 28 0.12 2.39 -6.70
N MET A 29 0.58 2.56 -7.95
CA MET A 29 -0.29 2.85 -9.07
C MET A 29 -1.22 1.68 -9.40
N MET A 30 -0.70 0.45 -9.46
CA MET A 30 -1.50 -0.74 -9.73
C MET A 30 -2.56 -0.97 -8.65
N THR A 31 -2.18 -0.90 -7.38
CA THR A 31 -3.11 -1.05 -6.25
C THR A 31 -4.16 0.06 -6.22
N GLY A 32 -3.79 1.30 -6.56
CA GLY A 32 -4.73 2.40 -6.72
C GLY A 32 -5.76 2.16 -7.83
N VAL A 33 -5.33 1.72 -9.01
CA VAL A 33 -6.21 1.42 -10.15
C VAL A 33 -7.13 0.23 -9.86
N VAL A 34 -6.58 -0.85 -9.29
CA VAL A 34 -7.38 -2.01 -8.85
C VAL A 34 -8.41 -1.58 -7.81
N GLY A 35 -8.01 -0.73 -6.87
CA GLY A 35 -8.92 -0.19 -5.86
C GLY A 35 -10.08 0.61 -6.45
N LEU A 36 -9.77 1.50 -7.40
CA LEU A 36 -10.79 2.27 -8.13
C LEU A 36 -11.74 1.35 -8.91
N ALA A 37 -11.21 0.34 -9.60
CA ALA A 37 -12.00 -0.60 -10.39
C ALA A 37 -12.95 -1.43 -9.50
N LEU A 38 -12.47 -1.93 -8.36
CA LEU A 38 -13.27 -2.69 -7.41
C LEU A 38 -14.36 -1.83 -6.76
N ALA A 39 -14.04 -0.58 -6.41
CA ALA A 39 -15.03 0.36 -5.90
C ALA A 39 -16.10 0.68 -6.95
N GLY A 40 -15.70 0.93 -8.20
CA GLY A 40 -16.61 1.14 -9.32
C GLY A 40 -17.51 -0.06 -9.59
N LEU A 41 -16.96 -1.28 -9.61
CA LEU A 41 -17.72 -2.52 -9.74
C LEU A 41 -18.71 -2.71 -8.59
N GLY A 42 -18.32 -2.38 -7.35
CA GLY A 42 -19.20 -2.45 -6.19
C GLY A 42 -20.36 -1.44 -6.24
N ILE A 43 -20.11 -0.22 -6.72
CA ILE A 43 -21.16 0.79 -6.96
C ILE A 43 -22.08 0.32 -8.10
N ALA A 44 -21.53 -0.14 -9.21
CA ALA A 44 -22.32 -0.67 -10.33
C ALA A 44 -23.20 -1.86 -9.89
N ALA A 45 -22.67 -2.74 -9.05
CA ALA A 45 -23.40 -3.86 -8.46
C ALA A 45 -24.60 -3.40 -7.60
N LEU A 46 -24.45 -2.32 -6.83
CA LEU A 46 -25.55 -1.74 -6.04
C LEU A 46 -26.63 -1.11 -6.92
N VAL A 47 -26.23 -0.42 -7.98
CA VAL A 47 -27.16 0.29 -8.89
C VAL A 47 -27.94 -0.68 -9.77
N THR A 48 -27.29 -1.73 -10.26
CA THR A 48 -27.89 -2.68 -11.22
C THR A 48 -28.69 -3.80 -10.56
N GLY A 49 -28.59 -3.97 -9.23
CA GLY A 49 -29.18 -5.11 -8.52
C GLY A 49 -28.64 -6.48 -8.97
N GLY A 50 -27.55 -6.50 -9.75
CA GLY A 50 -27.09 -7.67 -10.52
C GLY A 50 -26.45 -8.79 -9.70
N TYR A 51 -26.26 -8.60 -8.40
CA TYR A 51 -25.80 -9.66 -7.50
C TYR A 51 -26.97 -10.11 -6.63
N GLY A 52 -27.33 -11.40 -6.71
CA GLY A 52 -28.36 -12.03 -5.87
C GLY A 52 -28.07 -12.03 -4.36
N SER A 53 -27.04 -11.31 -3.91
CA SER A 53 -26.69 -11.11 -2.51
C SER A 53 -26.43 -9.63 -2.23
N VAL A 54 -27.20 -9.08 -1.27
CA VAL A 54 -27.13 -7.69 -0.75
C VAL A 54 -25.72 -7.33 -0.23
N MET A 55 -24.90 -8.33 0.11
CA MET A 55 -23.57 -8.11 0.70
C MET A 55 -22.42 -7.97 -0.30
N THR A 56 -22.64 -8.27 -1.58
CA THR A 56 -21.55 -8.34 -2.56
C THR A 56 -21.05 -6.95 -2.96
N GLY A 57 -21.96 -6.03 -3.30
CA GLY A 57 -21.63 -4.65 -3.68
C GLY A 57 -20.84 -3.88 -2.61
N PRO A 58 -21.33 -3.78 -1.35
CA PRO A 58 -20.62 -3.06 -0.28
C PRO A 58 -19.23 -3.64 0.00
N SER A 59 -19.06 -4.97 -0.11
CA SER A 59 -17.77 -5.60 0.14
C SER A 59 -16.71 -5.28 -0.93
N LEU A 60 -17.12 -5.16 -2.20
CA LEU A 60 -16.23 -4.76 -3.29
C LEU A 60 -15.81 -3.30 -3.16
N ILE A 61 -16.71 -2.44 -2.66
CA ILE A 61 -16.39 -1.04 -2.32
C ILE A 61 -15.34 -0.98 -1.23
N VAL A 62 -15.54 -1.70 -0.12
CA VAL A 62 -14.58 -1.72 0.99
C VAL A 62 -13.24 -2.29 0.56
N LEU A 63 -13.22 -3.39 -0.21
CA LEU A 63 -11.99 -3.95 -0.76
C LEU A 63 -11.27 -2.96 -1.69
N GLY A 64 -12.03 -2.25 -2.52
CA GLY A 64 -11.51 -1.19 -3.38
C GLY A 64 -10.86 -0.06 -2.59
N LEU A 65 -11.52 0.40 -1.52
CA LEU A 65 -10.98 1.43 -0.62
C LEU A 65 -9.72 0.96 0.11
N VAL A 66 -9.69 -0.30 0.59
CA VAL A 66 -8.49 -0.89 1.22
C VAL A 66 -7.31 -0.91 0.24
N ALA A 67 -7.55 -1.27 -1.02
CA ALA A 67 -6.52 -1.24 -2.06
C ALA A 67 -6.04 0.19 -2.39
N MET A 68 -6.94 1.18 -2.42
CA MET A 68 -6.57 2.59 -2.62
C MET A 68 -5.75 3.16 -1.45
N VAL A 69 -6.16 2.88 -0.21
CA VAL A 69 -5.43 3.27 1.00
C VAL A 69 -4.06 2.59 1.03
N GLY A 70 -4.01 1.30 0.70
CA GLY A 70 -2.77 0.56 0.51
C GLY A 70 -1.84 1.26 -0.47
N GLY A 71 -2.31 1.56 -1.68
CA GLY A 71 -1.51 2.27 -2.68
C GLY A 71 -1.02 3.64 -2.21
N GLY A 72 -1.84 4.39 -1.46
CA GLY A 72 -1.47 5.68 -0.90
C GLY A 72 -0.37 5.62 0.17
N LEU A 73 -0.37 4.57 1.00
CA LEU A 73 0.63 4.39 2.07
C LEU A 73 2.06 4.23 1.51
N PHE A 74 2.21 3.69 0.29
CA PHE A 74 3.51 3.50 -0.36
C PHE A 74 4.04 4.74 -1.10
N LEU A 75 3.27 5.85 -1.18
CA LEU A 75 3.74 7.11 -1.79
C LEU A 75 4.81 7.81 -0.95
N ARG A 76 4.70 7.76 0.39
CA ARG A 76 5.67 8.35 1.33
C ARG A 76 7.06 7.69 1.27
N PRO A 77 7.20 6.35 1.38
CA PRO A 77 8.50 5.70 1.26
C PRO A 77 9.14 5.93 -0.12
N ARG A 78 8.34 5.99 -1.20
CA ARG A 78 8.84 6.38 -2.53
C ARG A 78 9.46 7.77 -2.56
N GLY A 79 8.78 8.78 -1.99
CA GLY A 79 9.31 10.14 -1.93
C GLY A 79 10.62 10.22 -1.14
N SER A 80 10.71 9.48 -0.04
CA SER A 80 11.92 9.39 0.79
C SER A 80 13.09 8.75 0.01
N LEU A 81 12.86 7.61 -0.67
CA LEU A 81 13.87 6.95 -1.51
C LEU A 81 14.36 7.84 -2.66
N THR A 82 13.44 8.55 -3.32
CA THR A 82 13.78 9.46 -4.44
C THR A 82 14.65 10.64 -3.97
N TRP A 83 14.44 11.10 -2.74
CA TRP A 83 15.23 12.17 -2.13
C TRP A 83 16.64 11.73 -1.72
N ILE A 84 16.80 10.47 -1.32
CA ILE A 84 18.11 9.86 -1.05
C ILE A 84 18.94 9.82 -2.35
N THR A 85 18.32 9.40 -3.45
CA THR A 85 19.00 9.28 -4.75
C THR A 85 19.34 10.64 -5.40
N SER A 86 18.60 11.71 -5.07
CA SER A 86 18.83 13.05 -5.64
C SER A 86 19.78 13.93 -4.82
N SER A 87 19.91 13.69 -3.51
CA SER A 87 20.91 14.37 -2.68
C SER A 87 22.23 13.58 -2.74
N ARG A 88 23.24 14.11 -3.44
CA ARG A 88 24.63 13.59 -3.38
C ARG A 88 25.11 13.64 -1.93
N GLY A 89 24.97 12.53 -1.21
CA GLY A 89 25.21 12.45 0.23
C GLY A 89 24.27 11.43 0.91
N GLY A 90 24.65 10.16 0.81
CA GLY A 90 24.03 9.03 1.48
C GLY A 90 24.21 9.11 2.99
N ASP A 91 23.26 9.72 3.69
CA ASP A 91 23.17 9.52 5.13
C ASP A 91 22.36 8.24 5.34
N VAL A 92 22.99 7.19 5.86
CA VAL A 92 22.37 5.88 6.20
C VAL A 92 21.09 6.08 7.03
N THR A 93 21.05 7.16 7.81
CA THR A 93 19.86 7.60 8.56
C THR A 93 18.64 7.78 7.67
N LYS A 94 18.79 8.37 6.46
CA LYS A 94 17.67 8.57 5.52
C LYS A 94 17.19 7.24 4.93
N LEU A 95 18.10 6.30 4.68
CA LEU A 95 17.75 4.96 4.23
C LEU A 95 17.00 4.19 5.33
N MET A 96 17.46 4.30 6.57
CA MET A 96 16.75 3.76 7.74
C MET A 96 15.35 4.36 7.88
N ASP A 97 15.19 5.67 7.71
CA ASP A 97 13.88 6.32 7.73
C ASP A 97 12.98 5.79 6.61
N ALA A 98 13.51 5.67 5.38
CA ALA A 98 12.76 5.11 4.25
C ALA A 98 12.31 3.66 4.48
N LEU A 99 13.20 2.82 5.03
CA LEU A 99 12.90 1.43 5.40
C LEU A 99 11.88 1.36 6.54
N HIS A 100 11.98 2.24 7.53
CA HIS A 100 11.02 2.32 8.63
C HIS A 100 9.63 2.73 8.13
N PHE A 101 9.55 3.69 7.20
CA PHE A 101 8.29 4.05 6.55
C PHE A 101 7.72 2.90 5.71
N LEU A 102 8.58 2.14 5.03
CA LEU A 102 8.17 0.99 4.25
C LEU A 102 7.63 -0.14 5.14
N ASP A 103 8.32 -0.47 6.24
CA ASP A 103 7.89 -1.50 7.18
C ASP A 103 6.57 -1.11 7.87
N SER A 104 6.43 0.15 8.27
CA SER A 104 5.18 0.68 8.83
C SER A 104 4.03 0.62 7.82
N ALA A 105 4.24 1.05 6.57
CA ALA A 105 3.23 0.97 5.52
C ALA A 105 2.80 -0.48 5.23
N HIS A 106 3.77 -1.40 5.18
CA HIS A 106 3.52 -2.83 4.97
C HIS A 106 2.76 -3.45 6.15
N GLY A 107 3.13 -3.09 7.38
CA GLY A 107 2.44 -3.51 8.60
C GLY A 107 0.99 -3.07 8.62
N VAL A 108 0.72 -1.78 8.36
CA VAL A 108 -0.65 -1.23 8.29
C VAL A 108 -1.45 -1.92 7.18
N PHE A 109 -0.86 -2.10 6.00
CA PHE A 109 -1.55 -2.76 4.88
C PHE A 109 -1.92 -4.22 5.21
N ARG A 110 -1.03 -4.97 5.85
CA ARG A 110 -1.31 -6.33 6.34
C ARG A 110 -2.46 -6.34 7.34
N VAL A 111 -2.47 -5.44 8.32
CA VAL A 111 -3.52 -5.34 9.33
C VAL A 111 -4.88 -5.01 8.68
N LEU A 112 -4.91 -4.10 7.71
CA LEU A 112 -6.14 -3.76 6.98
C LEU A 112 -6.72 -4.96 6.22
N ILE A 113 -5.87 -5.72 5.52
CA ILE A 113 -6.29 -6.95 4.83
C ILE A 113 -6.81 -7.97 5.84
N ALA A 114 -6.08 -8.21 6.94
CA ALA A 114 -6.48 -9.15 7.96
C ALA A 114 -7.82 -8.78 8.61
N ALA A 115 -8.01 -7.50 8.95
CA ALA A 115 -9.27 -6.98 9.49
C ALA A 115 -10.43 -7.18 8.51
N PHE A 116 -10.21 -6.94 7.22
CA PHE A 116 -11.24 -7.18 6.19
C PHE A 116 -11.59 -8.66 6.07
N VAL A 117 -10.60 -9.55 6.05
CA VAL A 117 -10.82 -11.00 6.00
C VAL A 117 -11.59 -11.49 7.22
N LEU A 118 -11.21 -11.04 8.42
CA LEU A 118 -11.90 -11.38 9.67
C LEU A 118 -13.34 -10.84 9.69
N ALA A 119 -13.57 -9.62 9.25
CA ALA A 119 -14.91 -9.03 9.14
C ALA A 119 -15.80 -9.84 8.17
N ARG A 120 -15.23 -10.28 7.03
CA ARG A 120 -15.94 -11.14 6.08
C ARG A 120 -16.21 -12.53 6.64
N LEU A 121 -15.26 -13.13 7.34
CA LEU A 121 -15.43 -14.43 7.98
C LEU A 121 -16.53 -14.38 9.06
N ALA A 122 -16.50 -13.35 9.92
CA ALA A 122 -17.52 -13.12 10.93
C ALA A 122 -18.91 -12.93 10.30
N SER A 123 -19.01 -12.14 9.23
CA SER A 123 -20.25 -11.96 8.49
C SER A 123 -20.78 -13.27 7.91
N PHE A 124 -19.92 -14.12 7.33
CA PHE A 124 -20.31 -15.43 6.80
C PHE A 124 -20.80 -16.39 7.89
N VAL A 125 -20.17 -16.37 9.06
CA VAL A 125 -20.60 -17.19 10.21
C VAL A 125 -21.96 -16.72 10.72
N LEU A 126 -22.15 -15.40 10.87
CA LEU A 126 -23.41 -14.82 11.34
C LEU A 126 -24.59 -15.09 10.39
N THR A 127 -24.38 -15.04 9.07
CA THR A 127 -25.44 -15.31 8.09
C THR A 127 -25.78 -16.79 7.93
N ARG A 128 -24.92 -17.72 8.40
CA ARG A 128 -25.20 -19.17 8.40
C ARG A 128 -25.84 -19.69 9.68
N LEU A 129 -25.73 -18.95 10.79
CA LEU A 129 -26.25 -19.35 12.10
C LEU A 129 -27.61 -18.70 12.44
N GLY A 130 -28.04 -17.70 11.67
CA GLY A 130 -29.33 -17.02 11.81
C GLY A 130 -30.41 -17.55 10.88
#